data_AF-A0A661IFL2-F1
#
_entry.id   AF-A0A661IFL2-F1
#
_cell.length_a   1.000
_cell.length_b   1.000
_cell.length_c   1.000
_cell.angle_alpha   90.00
_cell.angle_beta   90.00
_cell.angle_gamma   90.00
#
_symmetry.space_group_name_H-M   'P 1'
#
loop_
_entity.id
_entity.type
_entity.pdbx_description
1 polymer ?
#
loop_
_entity_poly.entity_id
_entity_poly.type
_entity_poly.pdbx_seq_one_letter_code
_entity_poly.pdbx_strand_id
1 'polypeptide(L)'
;MTAVEGLCYEDPSTPMEKPIGFIGAGTVGTALGAKLSEAGYPVAAVADVSREAAERFATFIPAARIFPSAQELVDATPFVFVTTPDDLIG
;
A
#
# COMPACT_ATOMS: atom_id res chain seq x y z
N MET A 1 -29.28 1.42 -26.85
CA MET A 1 -28.61 0.47 -27.78
C MET A 1 -27.70 1.33 -28.65
N THR A 2 -26.37 1.39 -28.47
CA THR A 2 -25.34 0.53 -27.83
C THR A 2 -24.11 1.38 -27.49
N ALA A 3 -23.41 1.04 -26.41
CA ALA A 3 -22.17 1.66 -25.93
C ALA A 3 -20.93 1.23 -26.73
N VAL A 4 -19.87 2.04 -26.70
CA VAL A 4 -18.50 1.60 -26.39
C VAL A 4 -17.87 2.62 -25.44
N GLU A 5 -17.38 2.14 -24.30
CA GLU A 5 -17.18 2.90 -23.07
C GLU A 5 -15.90 3.75 -23.08
N GLY A 6 -16.04 4.97 -22.56
CA GLY A 6 -14.93 5.90 -22.39
C GLY A 6 -13.99 5.46 -21.27
N LEU A 7 -12.74 5.17 -21.62
CA LEU A 7 -11.63 5.38 -20.69
C LEU A 7 -11.03 6.75 -20.99
N CYS A 8 -11.38 7.74 -20.18
CA CYS A 8 -10.48 8.87 -20.00
C CYS A 8 -9.18 8.30 -19.40
N TYR A 9 -8.04 8.56 -20.04
CA TYR A 9 -6.74 8.23 -19.46
C TYR A 9 -6.55 9.08 -18.21
N GLU A 10 -6.60 8.48 -17.02
CA GLU A 10 -6.23 9.15 -15.77
C GLU A 10 -4.74 9.57 -15.90
N ASP A 11 -4.45 10.87 -15.79
CA ASP A 11 -3.09 11.38 -15.87
C ASP A 11 -2.27 10.84 -14.66
N PRO A 12 -1.21 10.05 -14.89
CA PRO A 12 -0.40 9.47 -13.83
C PRO A 12 0.36 10.51 -12.98
N SER A 13 0.37 11.78 -13.39
CA SER A 13 0.93 12.90 -12.63
C SER A 13 -0.09 13.57 -11.69
N THR A 14 -1.36 13.19 -11.75
CA THR A 14 -2.36 13.59 -10.75
C THR A 14 -2.02 12.94 -9.40
N PRO A 15 -1.91 13.70 -8.29
CA PRO A 15 -1.63 13.11 -6.99
C PRO A 15 -2.63 12.00 -6.68
N MET A 16 -2.13 10.80 -6.40
CA MET A 16 -2.96 9.65 -6.05
C MET A 16 -3.73 9.96 -4.76
N GLU A 17 -5.02 10.30 -4.86
CA GLU A 17 -5.94 10.38 -3.72
C GLU A 17 -6.30 8.99 -3.15
N LYS A 18 -5.98 7.93 -3.92
CA LYS A 18 -6.31 6.55 -3.61
C LYS A 18 -5.35 5.98 -2.55
N PRO A 19 -5.85 5.32 -1.49
CA PRO A 19 -5.02 4.82 -0.39
C PRO A 19 -4.05 3.73 -0.86
N ILE A 20 -2.81 3.83 -0.37
CA ILE A 20 -1.72 2.91 -0.66
C ILE A 20 -1.58 1.91 0.49
N GLY A 21 -1.51 0.63 0.14
CA GLY A 21 -1.20 -0.48 1.03
C GLY A 21 0.20 -1.05 0.83
N PHE A 22 0.78 -1.60 1.90
CA PHE A 22 2.05 -2.33 1.86
C PHE A 22 1.87 -3.75 2.38
N ILE A 23 2.30 -4.73 1.58
CA ILE A 23 2.49 -6.11 2.01
C ILE A 23 3.99 -6.33 2.14
N GLY A 24 4.47 -6.50 3.38
CA GLY A 24 5.89 -6.49 3.73
C GLY A 24 6.30 -5.15 4.36
N ALA A 25 6.56 -5.19 5.65
CA ALA A 25 6.99 -4.09 6.52
C ALA A 25 8.49 -4.17 6.86
N GLY A 26 9.29 -4.81 5.98
CA GLY A 26 10.74 -4.88 6.10
C GLY A 26 11.43 -3.55 5.80
N THR A 27 12.75 -3.59 5.59
CA THR A 27 13.57 -2.40 5.32
C THR A 27 13.08 -1.59 4.12
N VAL A 28 12.84 -2.26 2.99
CA VAL A 28 12.42 -1.59 1.74
C VAL A 28 11.00 -1.03 1.87
N GLY A 29 10.04 -1.86 2.31
CA GLY A 29 8.66 -1.43 2.49
C GLY A 29 8.54 -0.22 3.43
N THR A 30 9.20 -0.27 4.58
CA THR A 30 9.20 0.84 5.55
C THR A 30 9.82 2.11 4.98
N ALA A 31 10.99 2.00 4.32
CA ALA A 31 11.67 3.17 3.76
C ALA A 31 10.84 3.82 2.64
N LEU A 32 10.29 3.02 1.74
CA LEU A 32 9.45 3.50 0.65
C LEU A 32 8.14 4.11 1.16
N GLY A 33 7.45 3.41 2.06
CA GLY A 33 6.21 3.89 2.68
C GLY A 33 6.40 5.21 3.42
N ALA A 34 7.49 5.35 4.18
CA ALA A 34 7.79 6.59 4.89
C ALA A 34 8.02 7.75 3.92
N LYS A 35 8.80 7.53 2.84
CA LYS A 35 9.07 8.57 1.84
C LYS A 35 7.83 8.97 1.04
N LEU A 36 6.95 8.03 0.73
CA LEU A 36 5.66 8.32 0.10
C LEU A 36 4.76 9.12 1.05
N SER A 37 4.68 8.75 2.33
CA SER A 37 3.92 9.49 3.33
C SER A 37 4.46 10.91 3.53
N GLU A 38 5.79 11.09 3.59
CA GLU A 38 6.44 12.40 3.66
C GLU A 38 6.14 13.27 2.43
N ALA A 39 6.03 12.65 1.26
CA ALA A 39 5.68 13.32 0.01
C ALA A 39 4.16 13.58 -0.13
N GLY A 40 3.35 13.25 0.87
CA GLY A 40 1.91 13.52 0.91
C GLY A 40 1.03 12.45 0.26
N TYR A 41 1.59 11.31 -0.13
CA TYR A 41 0.78 10.19 -0.62
C TYR A 41 0.05 9.49 0.54
N PRO A 42 -1.20 9.01 0.32
CA PRO A 42 -2.03 8.43 1.36
C PRO A 42 -1.64 6.98 1.67
N VAL A 43 -0.50 6.77 2.33
CA VAL A 43 -0.10 5.45 2.84
C VAL A 43 -0.96 5.08 4.05
N ALA A 44 -1.89 4.15 3.85
CA ALA A 44 -3.03 3.94 4.74
C ALA A 44 -3.13 2.51 5.28
N ALA A 45 -2.40 1.55 4.73
CA ALA A 45 -2.48 0.15 5.16
C ALA A 45 -1.13 -0.55 5.15
N VAL A 46 -0.93 -1.46 6.10
CA VAL A 46 0.20 -2.38 6.13
C VAL A 46 -0.22 -3.77 6.60
N ALA A 47 0.33 -4.81 5.98
CA ALA A 47 0.24 -6.19 6.41
C ALA A 47 1.63 -6.83 6.34
N ASP A 48 2.00 -7.59 7.37
CA ASP A 48 3.24 -8.37 7.41
C ASP A 48 2.99 -9.63 8.26
N VAL A 49 3.70 -10.70 7.94
CA VAL A 49 3.69 -11.95 8.74
C VAL A 49 4.31 -11.74 10.12
N SER A 50 5.22 -10.77 10.25
CA SER A 50 5.77 -10.26 11.49
C SER A 50 4.97 -9.07 11.98
N ARG A 51 4.20 -9.30 13.05
CA ARG A 51 3.45 -8.24 13.72
C ARG A 51 4.36 -7.10 14.21
N GLU A 52 5.55 -7.43 14.72
CA GLU A 52 6.53 -6.43 15.17
C GLU A 52 6.99 -5.52 14.02
N ALA A 53 7.18 -6.09 12.82
CA ALA A 53 7.53 -5.31 11.63
C ALA A 53 6.38 -4.35 11.23
N ALA A 54 5.14 -4.84 11.21
CA ALA A 54 3.98 -4.01 10.93
C ALA A 54 3.78 -2.88 11.97
N GLU A 55 3.99 -3.18 13.25
CA GLU A 55 3.94 -2.17 14.32
C GLU A 55 5.04 -1.12 14.15
N ARG A 56 6.28 -1.54 13.85
CA ARG A 56 7.37 -0.61 13.52
C ARG A 56 7.02 0.26 12.32
N PHE A 57 6.47 -0.30 11.24
CA PHE A 57 6.03 0.48 10.07
C PHE A 57 5.01 1.57 10.47
N ALA A 58 4.01 1.20 11.28
CA ALA A 58 2.99 2.14 11.77
C ALA A 58 3.58 3.25 12.68
N THR A 59 4.74 3.04 13.31
CA THR A 59 5.42 4.13 14.05
C THR A 59 5.99 5.21 13.14
N PHE A 60 6.40 4.86 11.91
CA PHE A 60 6.89 5.83 10.93
C PHE A 60 5.75 6.49 10.16
N ILE A 61 4.63 5.77 9.99
CA ILE A 61 3.47 6.22 9.22
C ILE A 61 2.22 6.02 10.09
N PRO A 62 1.90 6.94 11.02
CA PRO A 62 0.78 6.77 11.96
C PRO A 62 -0.60 6.65 11.31
N ALA A 63 -0.74 7.09 10.05
CA ALA A 63 -1.96 6.94 9.27
C ALA A 63 -2.17 5.50 8.75
N ALA A 64 -1.13 4.66 8.75
CA ALA A 64 -1.22 3.29 8.27
C ALA A 64 -1.89 2.39 9.31
N ARG A 65 -3.03 1.81 8.92
CA ARG A 65 -3.69 0.76 9.70
C ARG A 65 -3.00 -0.59 9.46
N ILE A 66 -2.78 -1.34 10.54
CA ILE A 66 -2.30 -2.72 10.45
C ILE A 66 -3.49 -3.64 10.13
N PHE A 67 -3.35 -4.44 9.06
CA PHE A 67 -4.30 -5.47 8.67
C PHE A 67 -3.80 -6.84 9.09
N PRO A 68 -4.70 -7.76 9.51
CA PRO A 68 -4.31 -9.08 9.99
C PRO A 68 -3.95 -10.04 8.85
N SER A 69 -4.30 -9.71 7.60
CA SER A 69 -3.95 -10.49 6.42
C SER A 69 -3.70 -9.60 5.20
N ALA A 70 -2.90 -10.10 4.25
CA ALA A 70 -2.67 -9.44 2.98
C ALA A 70 -3.96 -9.31 2.15
N GLN A 71 -4.83 -10.31 2.20
CA GLN A 71 -6.12 -10.29 1.50
C GLN A 71 -7.00 -9.15 2.00
N GLU A 72 -7.18 -9.01 3.31
CA GLU A 72 -8.00 -7.93 3.88
C GLU A 72 -7.43 -6.53 3.56
N LEU A 73 -6.10 -6.42 3.44
CA LEU A 73 -5.45 -5.17 3.00
C LEU A 73 -5.78 -4.86 1.53
N VAL A 74 -5.67 -5.85 0.64
CA VAL A 74 -5.97 -5.69 -0.80
C VAL A 74 -7.45 -5.34 -1.01
N ASP A 75 -8.35 -5.95 -0.25
CA ASP A 75 -9.78 -5.64 -0.32
C ASP A 75 -10.09 -4.17 0.07
N ALA A 76 -9.24 -3.57 0.90
CA ALA A 76 -9.40 -2.22 1.41
C ALA A 76 -8.58 -1.15 0.65
N THR A 77 -7.59 -1.55 -0.17
CA THR A 77 -6.67 -0.61 -0.82
C THR A 77 -6.53 -0.88 -2.32
N PRO A 78 -6.82 0.11 -3.18
CA PRO A 78 -6.78 -0.05 -4.63
C PRO A 78 -5.35 -0.07 -5.20
N PHE A 79 -4.34 0.30 -4.42
CA PHE A 79 -2.95 0.27 -4.83
C PHE A 79 -2.07 -0.33 -3.75
N VAL A 80 -1.28 -1.35 -4.10
CA VAL A 80 -0.52 -2.14 -3.14
C VAL A 80 0.92 -2.32 -3.62
N PHE A 81 1.88 -2.00 -2.74
CA PHE A 81 3.26 -2.44 -2.89
C PHE A 81 3.45 -3.79 -2.21
N VAL A 82 4.00 -4.75 -2.95
CA VAL A 82 4.49 -6.01 -2.38
C VAL A 82 6.00 -5.91 -2.25
N THR A 83 6.48 -5.94 -1.01
CA THR A 83 7.91 -5.85 -0.67
C THR A 83 8.34 -7.00 0.24
N THR A 84 7.71 -8.16 0.07
CA THR A 84 8.08 -9.42 0.72
C THR A 84 9.32 -10.02 0.03
N PRO A 85 10.12 -10.83 0.74
CA PRO A 85 11.11 -11.70 0.10
C PRO A 85 10.48 -12.58 -0.99
N ASP A 86 11.20 -12.82 -2.07
CA ASP A 86 10.72 -13.62 -3.21
C ASP A 86 10.33 -15.04 -2.81
N ASP A 87 11.04 -15.64 -1.86
CA ASP A 87 10.78 -17.00 -1.36
C ASP A 87 9.42 -17.15 -0.65
N LEU A 88 8.76 -16.04 -0.32
CA LEU A 88 7.44 -16.00 0.31
C LEU A 88 6.32 -15.66 -0.70
N ILE A 89 6.66 -15.38 -1.96
CA ILE A 89 5.69 -15.11 -3.02
C ILE A 89 5.33 -16.45 -3.68
N GLY A 90 4.12 -16.95 -3.43
CA GLY A 90 3.62 -18.24 -3.92
C GLY A 90 2.10 -18.27 -4.11
#